data_AF-A0A6B3HUH5-F1
#
_entry.id   AF-A0A6B3HUH5-F1
#
_cell.length_a   1.000
_cell.length_b   1.000
_cell.length_c   1.000
_cell.angle_alpha   90.00
_cell.angle_beta   90.00
_cell.angle_gamma   90.00
#
_symmetry.space_group_name_H-M   'P 1'
#
loop_
_entity.id
_entity.type
_entity.pdbx_description
1 polymer ?
#
loop_
_entity_poly.entity_id
_entity_poly.type
_entity_poly.pdbx_seq_one_letter_code
_entity_poly.pdbx_strand_id
1 'polypeptide(L)'
;HDRGSSYGTSRIFRLAYAEPSYTELALRALPLWRRLEEESGQPVLTLTGAVDHGLPRAVDRLADVLAAAGRSAQRLSPGEVAERWPGLRADTTALYHPDAGRVHADDAVSALLKAAGQRGAEVRHGVRVTEIRHTGRTGGGVTVVTDADEALTADAVVVAVGGWAPG
;
A
#
# COMPACT_ATOMS: atom_id res chain seq x y z
N HIS A 1 12.84 6.20 -9.29
CA HIS A 1 12.59 7.21 -10.34
C HIS A 1 11.43 8.09 -9.89
N ASP A 2 11.33 9.30 -10.39
CA ASP A 2 10.33 10.33 -10.06
C ASP A 2 9.03 10.20 -10.88
N ARG A 3 9.06 9.52 -12.03
CA ARG A 3 7.94 9.45 -12.98
C ARG A 3 6.73 8.58 -12.60
N GLY A 4 6.71 7.91 -11.43
CA GLY A 4 5.70 6.90 -11.07
C GLY A 4 4.76 7.33 -9.95
N SER A 5 3.64 6.61 -9.76
CA SER A 5 2.63 6.92 -8.72
C SER A 5 3.09 6.69 -7.28
N SER A 6 4.27 6.09 -7.10
CA SER A 6 4.88 5.84 -5.78
C SER A 6 5.74 7.02 -5.28
N TYR A 7 5.95 8.06 -6.09
CA TYR A 7 6.77 9.22 -5.69
C TYR A 7 6.15 10.00 -4.53
N GLY A 8 7.00 10.44 -3.59
CA GLY A 8 6.62 11.30 -2.47
C GLY A 8 6.75 10.58 -1.13
N THR A 9 7.11 11.33 -0.09
CA THR A 9 7.70 10.79 1.15
C THR A 9 6.81 9.82 1.93
N SER A 10 5.48 9.94 1.85
CA SER A 10 4.59 9.08 2.63
C SER A 10 3.26 8.77 1.94
N ARG A 11 2.59 7.71 2.43
CA ARG A 11 1.23 7.30 2.07
C ARG A 11 0.45 6.93 3.32
N ILE A 12 -0.83 7.28 3.39
CA ILE A 12 -1.70 6.85 4.49
C ILE A 12 -1.85 5.33 4.45
N PHE A 13 -1.57 4.68 5.57
CA PHE A 13 -1.98 3.32 5.85
C PHE A 13 -3.23 3.38 6.71
N ARG A 14 -4.34 2.83 6.23
CA ARG A 14 -5.61 2.81 6.98
C ARG A 14 -6.21 1.43 6.98
N LEU A 15 -6.90 1.10 8.07
CA LEU A 15 -7.76 -0.09 8.14
C LEU A 15 -9.23 0.27 7.91
N ALA A 16 -9.62 1.51 8.18
CA ALA A 16 -10.99 1.98 8.01
C ALA A 16 -11.34 2.16 6.53
N TYR A 17 -11.91 1.13 5.92
CA TYR A 17 -12.53 1.18 4.59
C TYR A 17 -14.04 0.92 4.68
N ALA A 18 -14.82 1.60 3.84
CA ALA A 18 -16.25 1.36 3.75
C ALA A 18 -16.57 -0.02 3.13
N GLU A 19 -15.66 -0.55 2.33
CA GLU A 19 -15.73 -1.90 1.77
C GLU A 19 -14.88 -2.86 2.64
N PRO A 20 -15.50 -3.86 3.30
CA PRO A 20 -14.79 -4.75 4.25
C PRO A 20 -13.60 -5.51 3.63
N SER A 21 -13.67 -5.86 2.34
CA SER A 21 -12.61 -6.56 1.61
C SER A 21 -11.27 -5.80 1.66
N TYR A 22 -11.31 -4.46 1.61
CA TYR A 22 -10.12 -3.62 1.70
C TYR A 22 -9.57 -3.58 3.12
N THR A 23 -10.44 -3.59 4.14
CA THR A 23 -10.02 -3.74 5.54
C THR A 23 -9.27 -5.06 5.75
N GLU A 24 -9.79 -6.17 5.21
CA GLU A 24 -9.14 -7.47 5.28
C GLU A 24 -7.79 -7.51 4.55
N LEU A 25 -7.67 -6.86 3.39
CA LEU A 25 -6.41 -6.72 2.67
C LEU A 25 -5.39 -5.90 3.46
N ALA A 26 -5.80 -4.78 4.05
CA ALA A 26 -4.93 -3.94 4.86
C ALA A 26 -4.46 -4.67 6.12
N LEU A 27 -5.33 -5.46 6.75
CA LEU A 27 -4.99 -6.32 7.89
C LEU A 27 -3.98 -7.40 7.53
N ARG A 28 -4.09 -8.00 6.34
CA ARG A 28 -3.07 -8.94 5.83
C ARG A 28 -1.76 -8.25 5.50
N ALA A 29 -1.81 -7.01 5.02
CA ALA A 29 -0.60 -6.24 4.70
C ALA A 29 0.17 -5.78 5.94
N LEU A 30 -0.50 -5.50 7.06
CA LEU A 30 0.13 -5.01 8.29
C LEU A 30 1.32 -5.86 8.77
N PRO A 31 1.19 -7.18 9.00
CA PRO A 31 2.33 -8.01 9.40
C PRO A 31 3.39 -8.15 8.30
N LEU A 32 3.02 -8.01 7.02
CA LEU A 32 3.98 -8.04 5.91
C LEU A 32 4.86 -6.78 5.88
N TRP A 33 4.31 -5.62 6.23
CA TRP A 33 5.11 -4.41 6.44
C TRP A 33 6.12 -4.58 7.57
N ARG A 34 5.70 -5.16 8.70
CA ARG A 34 6.63 -5.43 9.82
C ARG A 34 7.75 -6.40 9.44
N ARG A 35 7.39 -7.47 8.74
CA ARG A 35 8.38 -8.41 8.21
C ARG A 35 9.36 -7.74 7.26
N LEU A 36 8.90 -6.83 6.40
CA LEU A 36 9.79 -6.09 5.51
C LEU A 36 10.77 -5.19 6.27
N GLU A 37 10.33 -4.55 7.36
CA GLU A 37 11.21 -3.77 8.24
C GLU A 37 12.31 -4.66 8.86
N GLU A 38 11.94 -5.86 9.33
CA GLU A 38 12.88 -6.84 9.86
C GLU A 38 13.90 -7.32 8.82
N GLU A 39 13.47 -7.63 7.60
CA GLU A 39 14.34 -8.14 6.53
C GLU A 39 15.27 -7.06 5.95
N SER A 40 14.76 -5.83 5.81
CA SER A 40 15.51 -4.73 5.20
C SER A 40 16.34 -3.93 6.21
N GLY A 41 15.97 -3.93 7.48
CA GLY A 41 16.52 -3.05 8.52
C GLY A 41 16.13 -1.58 8.34
N GLN A 42 15.12 -1.28 7.52
CA GLN A 42 14.64 0.08 7.27
C GLN A 42 13.26 0.28 7.92
N PRO A 43 12.96 1.46 8.49
CA PRO A 43 11.61 1.78 8.92
C PRO A 43 10.71 1.97 7.69
N VAL A 44 9.56 1.29 7.67
CA VAL A 44 8.63 1.34 6.54
C VAL A 44 7.25 1.83 6.98
N LEU A 45 6.79 1.48 8.18
CA LEU A 45 5.45 1.78 8.67
C LEU A 45 5.49 2.41 10.06
N THR A 46 4.96 3.63 10.17
CA THR A 46 4.70 4.29 11.45
C THR A 46 3.21 4.32 11.71
N LEU A 47 2.75 3.65 12.78
CA LEU A 47 1.36 3.72 13.24
C LEU A 47 1.18 4.97 14.10
N THR A 48 0.55 6.00 13.52
CA THR A 48 0.25 7.26 14.20
C THR A 48 -1.17 7.30 14.77
N GLY A 49 -1.98 6.29 14.45
CA GLY A 49 -3.42 6.39 14.41
C GLY A 49 -3.91 7.30 13.28
N ALA A 50 -5.22 7.29 13.06
CA ALA A 50 -5.90 8.22 12.18
C ALA A 50 -7.21 8.71 12.79
N VAL A 51 -7.64 9.89 12.33
CA VAL A 51 -8.92 10.51 12.69
C VAL A 51 -9.73 10.69 11.41
N ASP A 52 -10.85 10.00 11.29
CA ASP A 52 -11.83 10.18 10.22
C ASP A 52 -13.01 11.01 10.74
N HIS A 53 -13.30 12.15 10.14
CA HIS A 53 -14.44 13.00 10.50
C HIS A 53 -15.25 13.37 9.26
N GLY A 54 -16.54 13.67 9.43
CA GLY A 54 -17.43 13.99 8.31
C GLY A 54 -18.87 13.55 8.56
N LEU A 55 -19.55 13.06 7.53
CA LEU A 55 -20.95 12.64 7.67
C LEU A 55 -21.09 11.54 8.74
N PRO A 56 -21.94 11.72 9.77
CA PRO A 56 -22.05 10.75 10.88
C PRO A 56 -22.29 9.31 10.43
N ARG A 57 -23.16 9.10 9.44
CA ARG A 57 -23.44 7.77 8.88
C ARG A 57 -22.22 7.10 8.24
N ALA A 58 -21.31 7.88 7.66
CA ALA A 58 -20.08 7.34 7.08
C ALA A 58 -19.10 6.92 8.19
N VAL A 59 -18.95 7.77 9.22
CA VAL A 59 -18.15 7.49 10.42
C VAL A 59 -18.64 6.23 11.14
N ASP A 60 -19.95 6.08 11.33
CA ASP A 60 -20.53 4.90 11.97
C ASP A 60 -20.26 3.63 11.17
N ARG A 61 -20.41 3.68 9.84
CA ARG A 61 -20.09 2.55 8.97
C ARG A 61 -18.64 2.11 9.11
N LEU A 62 -17.69 3.06 9.16
CA LEU A 62 -16.27 2.73 9.35
C LEU A 62 -16.02 2.07 10.72
N ALA A 63 -16.67 2.56 11.77
CA ALA A 63 -16.56 1.99 13.10
C ALA A 63 -17.11 0.55 13.16
N ASP A 64 -18.23 0.29 12.48
CA ASP A 64 -18.84 -1.04 12.40
C ASP A 64 -17.94 -2.02 11.64
N VAL A 65 -17.33 -1.59 10.53
CA VAL A 65 -16.36 -2.40 9.78
C VAL A 65 -15.13 -2.73 10.63
N LEU A 66 -14.58 -1.77 11.37
CA LEU A 66 -13.45 -2.01 12.26
C LEU A 66 -13.82 -2.95 13.40
N ALA A 67 -14.99 -2.78 14.01
CA ALA A 67 -15.50 -3.65 15.06
C ALA A 67 -15.68 -5.09 14.57
N ALA A 68 -16.27 -5.28 13.38
CA ALA A 68 -16.40 -6.59 12.75
C ALA A 68 -15.05 -7.25 12.46
N ALA A 69 -14.01 -6.45 12.18
CA ALA A 69 -12.65 -6.91 11.99
C ALA A 69 -11.84 -7.07 13.29
N GLY A 70 -12.47 -6.89 14.46
CA GLY A 70 -11.84 -7.00 15.77
C GLY A 70 -10.82 -5.90 16.07
N ARG A 71 -11.00 -4.71 15.49
CA ARG A 71 -10.08 -3.57 15.63
C ARG A 71 -10.66 -2.47 16.50
N SER A 72 -9.78 -1.88 17.30
CA SER A 72 -10.15 -0.80 18.22
C SER A 72 -10.43 0.48 17.43
N ALA A 73 -11.55 1.13 17.74
CA ALA A 73 -11.85 2.47 17.27
C ALA A 73 -12.69 3.19 18.33
N GLN A 74 -12.48 4.50 18.46
CA GLN A 74 -13.15 5.36 19.43
C GLN A 74 -13.90 6.45 18.68
N ARG A 75 -15.20 6.56 18.91
CA ARG A 75 -15.99 7.72 18.49
C ARG A 75 -15.69 8.89 19.43
N LEU A 76 -15.44 10.06 18.86
CA LEU A 76 -15.08 11.28 19.58
C LEU A 76 -16.01 12.42 19.16
N SER A 77 -16.54 13.15 20.13
CA SER A 77 -17.25 14.40 19.90
C SER A 77 -16.29 15.48 19.37
N PRO A 78 -16.81 16.55 18.73
CA PRO A 78 -16.02 17.72 18.35
C PRO A 78 -15.14 18.29 19.47
N GLY A 79 -15.66 18.34 20.70
CA GLY A 79 -14.94 18.84 21.87
C GLY A 79 -13.74 17.95 22.23
N GLU A 80 -13.93 16.63 22.28
CA GLU A 80 -12.86 15.67 22.55
C GLU A 80 -11.77 15.68 21.46
N VAL A 81 -12.16 15.89 20.19
CA VAL A 81 -11.21 16.05 19.08
C VAL A 81 -10.35 17.30 19.28
N ALA A 82 -10.97 18.45 19.58
CA ALA A 82 -10.26 19.71 19.78
C ALA A 82 -9.37 19.70 21.04
N GLU A 83 -9.79 19.01 22.10
CA GLU A 83 -8.99 18.81 23.31
C GLU A 83 -7.76 17.95 23.04
N ARG A 84 -7.95 16.80 22.36
CA ARG A 84 -6.87 15.85 22.09
C ARG A 84 -5.92 16.33 20.99
N TRP A 85 -6.43 17.05 19.99
CA TRP A 85 -5.68 17.62 18.88
C TRP A 85 -6.05 19.10 18.68
N PRO A 86 -5.40 20.04 19.38
CA PRO A 86 -5.74 21.47 19.32
C PRO A 86 -5.72 22.12 17.93
N GLY A 87 -5.02 21.53 16.96
CA GLY A 87 -4.98 21.98 15.56
C GLY A 87 -6.07 21.40 14.65
N LEU A 88 -6.89 20.47 15.14
CA LEU A 88 -7.92 19.79 14.37
C LEU A 88 -9.31 20.23 14.82
N ARG A 89 -10.19 20.50 13.86
CA ARG A 89 -11.60 20.82 14.10
C ARG A 89 -12.48 19.82 13.37
N ALA A 90 -13.41 19.21 14.09
CA ALA A 90 -14.45 18.37 13.52
C ALA A 90 -15.81 19.04 13.78
N ASP A 91 -16.67 19.10 12.75
CA ASP A 91 -18.02 19.68 12.88
C ASP A 91 -19.03 18.68 13.47
N THR A 92 -18.68 17.40 13.44
CA THR A 92 -19.50 16.25 13.83
C THR A 92 -18.64 15.21 14.57
N THR A 93 -19.26 14.11 14.98
CA THR A 93 -18.53 12.96 15.54
C THR A 93 -17.43 12.47 14.60
N ALA A 94 -16.23 12.29 15.15
CA ALA A 94 -15.09 11.70 14.47
C ALA A 94 -14.84 10.27 14.97
N LEU A 95 -14.07 9.50 14.20
CA LEU A 95 -13.57 8.17 14.55
C LEU A 95 -12.06 8.22 14.67
N TYR A 96 -11.53 7.91 15.85
CA TYR A 96 -10.12 7.64 16.04
C TYR A 96 -9.86 6.14 16.01
N HIS A 97 -8.87 5.69 15.24
CA HIS A 97 -8.39 4.31 15.27
C HIS A 97 -6.84 4.27 15.31
N PRO A 98 -6.24 3.53 16.27
CA PRO A 98 -4.79 3.59 16.52
C PRO A 98 -3.96 2.77 15.51
N ASP A 99 -4.56 1.78 14.85
CA ASP A 99 -3.87 0.84 13.96
C ASP A 99 -3.64 1.41 12.53
N ALA A 100 -3.98 2.68 12.31
CA ALA A 100 -3.64 3.42 11.10
C ALA A 100 -2.34 4.22 11.25
N GLY A 101 -1.83 4.73 10.14
CA GLY A 101 -0.69 5.61 10.15
C GLY A 101 -0.17 5.92 8.76
N ARG A 102 1.14 5.84 8.57
CA ARG A 102 1.79 6.15 7.30
C ARG A 102 2.86 5.13 6.94
N VAL A 103 2.88 4.78 5.66
CA VAL A 103 4.01 4.12 5.01
C VAL A 103 4.98 5.20 4.52
N HIS A 104 6.27 5.02 4.80
CA HIS A 104 7.35 5.81 4.19
C HIS A 104 7.59 5.26 2.79
N ALA A 105 7.00 5.89 1.77
CA ALA A 105 6.84 5.22 0.46
C ALA A 105 8.16 4.97 -0.26
N ASP A 106 9.08 5.93 -0.21
CA ASP A 106 10.41 5.78 -0.82
C ASP A 106 11.22 4.70 -0.09
N ASP A 107 11.17 4.68 1.25
CA ASP A 107 11.81 3.66 2.08
C ASP A 107 11.20 2.27 1.85
N ALA A 108 9.88 2.18 1.67
CA ALA A 108 9.18 0.94 1.36
C ALA A 108 9.67 0.32 0.05
N VAL A 109 9.80 1.14 -1.00
CA VAL A 109 10.31 0.68 -2.31
C VAL A 109 11.77 0.25 -2.19
N SER A 110 12.60 1.04 -1.50
CA SER A 110 14.00 0.69 -1.25
C SER A 110 14.13 -0.63 -0.50
N ALA A 111 13.34 -0.82 0.55
CA ALA A 111 13.30 -2.03 1.36
C ALA A 111 12.88 -3.25 0.56
N LEU A 112 11.83 -3.14 -0.27
CA LEU A 112 11.37 -4.22 -1.15
C LEU A 112 12.45 -4.66 -2.13
N LEU A 113 13.11 -3.70 -2.79
CA LEU A 113 14.20 -3.99 -3.74
C LEU A 113 15.40 -4.64 -3.04
N LYS A 114 15.76 -4.14 -1.85
CA LYS A 114 16.84 -4.72 -1.04
C LYS A 114 16.53 -6.16 -0.62
N ALA A 115 15.34 -6.41 -0.08
CA ALA A 115 14.92 -7.73 0.35
C ALA A 115 14.84 -8.72 -0.83
N ALA A 116 14.38 -8.28 -2.00
CA ALA A 116 14.37 -9.08 -3.22
C ALA A 116 15.80 -9.45 -3.66
N GLY A 117 16.71 -8.47 -3.72
CA GLY A 117 18.11 -8.70 -4.10
C GLY A 117 18.84 -9.65 -3.15
N GLN A 118 18.61 -9.53 -1.83
CA GLN A 118 19.15 -10.45 -0.82
C GLN A 118 18.68 -11.90 -1.01
N ARG A 119 17.56 -12.12 -1.71
CA ARG A 119 17.01 -13.43 -2.06
C ARG A 119 17.38 -13.88 -3.48
N GLY A 120 18.25 -13.15 -4.16
CA GLY A 120 18.75 -13.50 -5.50
C GLY A 120 17.94 -12.93 -6.66
N ALA A 121 17.00 -12.01 -6.43
CA ALA A 121 16.31 -11.34 -7.52
C ALA A 121 17.26 -10.37 -8.25
N GLU A 122 17.23 -10.39 -9.59
CA GLU A 122 17.92 -9.39 -10.42
C GLU A 122 16.99 -8.19 -10.68
N VAL A 123 17.44 -7.00 -10.31
CA VAL A 123 16.72 -5.74 -10.55
C VAL A 123 17.46 -4.94 -11.61
N ARG A 124 16.83 -4.76 -12.78
CA ARG A 124 17.41 -4.00 -13.90
C ARG A 124 16.71 -2.65 -14.03
N HIS A 125 17.45 -1.58 -13.76
CA HIS A 125 16.98 -0.20 -13.93
C HIS A 125 17.33 0.33 -15.32
N GLY A 126 16.56 1.31 -15.79
CA GLY A 126 16.78 1.93 -17.11
C GLY A 126 16.47 1.01 -18.30
N VAL A 127 15.81 -0.12 -18.04
CA VAL A 127 15.36 -1.07 -19.07
C VAL A 127 13.86 -0.91 -19.24
N ARG A 128 13.43 -0.52 -20.44
CA ARG A 128 11.99 -0.40 -20.75
C ARG A 128 11.56 -1.64 -21.51
N VAL A 129 10.52 -2.31 -21.01
CA VAL A 129 9.84 -3.38 -21.74
C VAL A 129 9.01 -2.77 -22.86
N THR A 130 9.21 -3.27 -24.08
CA THR A 130 8.51 -2.83 -25.30
C THR A 130 7.45 -3.82 -25.76
N GLU A 131 7.64 -5.11 -25.45
CA GLU A 131 6.73 -6.17 -25.90
C GLU A 131 6.72 -7.36 -24.93
N ILE A 132 5.57 -8.05 -24.86
CA ILE A 132 5.42 -9.34 -24.18
C ILE A 132 4.77 -10.30 -25.18
N ARG A 133 5.41 -11.44 -25.43
CA ARG A 133 4.96 -12.49 -26.35
C ARG A 133 4.74 -13.80 -25.59
N HIS A 134 3.64 -14.51 -25.86
CA HIS A 134 3.46 -15.88 -25.38
C HIS A 134 4.23 -16.86 -26.26
N THR A 135 4.97 -17.78 -25.65
CA THR A 135 5.68 -18.84 -26.38
C THR A 135 4.73 -20.03 -26.61
N GLY A 136 3.74 -19.88 -27.50
CA GLY A 136 2.92 -20.99 -28.02
C GLY A 136 1.60 -21.32 -27.28
N ARG A 137 0.74 -22.11 -27.95
CA ARG A 137 -0.67 -22.37 -27.56
C ARG A 137 -0.88 -23.47 -26.50
N THR A 138 0.16 -24.21 -26.13
CA THR A 138 0.06 -25.35 -25.21
C THR A 138 1.24 -25.36 -24.24
N GLY A 139 1.09 -24.65 -23.12
CA GLY A 139 1.95 -24.80 -21.93
C GLY A 139 3.27 -24.03 -21.89
N GLY A 140 3.45 -22.97 -22.69
CA GLY A 140 4.75 -22.29 -22.80
C GLY A 140 4.80 -20.92 -22.13
N GLY A 141 5.99 -20.58 -21.63
CA GLY A 141 6.32 -19.33 -20.97
C GLY A 141 6.13 -18.06 -21.82
N VAL A 142 6.77 -16.99 -21.38
CA VAL A 142 6.63 -15.64 -21.92
C VAL A 142 7.99 -15.11 -22.32
N THR A 143 8.04 -14.45 -23.47
CA THR A 143 9.19 -13.67 -23.91
C THR A 143 8.90 -12.19 -23.67
N VAL A 144 9.78 -11.52 -22.94
CA VAL A 144 9.74 -10.08 -22.67
C VAL A 144 10.84 -9.43 -23.51
N VAL A 145 10.47 -8.47 -24.35
CA VAL A 145 11.41 -7.72 -25.20
C VAL A 145 11.64 -6.34 -24.60
N THR A 146 12.90 -5.92 -24.58
CA THR A 146 13.31 -4.60 -24.07
C THR A 146 13.51 -3.59 -25.21
N ASP A 147 13.75 -2.33 -24.86
CA ASP A 147 14.06 -1.26 -25.81
C ASP A 147 15.48 -1.32 -26.40
N ALA A 148 16.31 -2.24 -25.90
CA ALA A 148 17.59 -2.62 -26.48
C ALA A 148 17.50 -3.91 -27.34
N ASP A 149 16.28 -4.33 -27.70
CA ASP A 149 15.99 -5.57 -28.44
C ASP A 149 16.46 -6.88 -27.76
N GLU A 150 16.75 -6.82 -26.45
CA GLU A 150 17.03 -8.02 -25.65
C GLU A 150 15.72 -8.80 -25.38
N ALA A 151 15.77 -10.12 -25.52
CA ALA A 151 14.64 -11.02 -25.28
C ALA A 151 14.90 -11.92 -24.06
N LEU A 152 14.07 -11.76 -23.03
CA LEU A 152 14.11 -12.53 -21.78
C LEU A 152 12.97 -13.56 -21.78
N THR A 153 13.25 -14.81 -21.40
CA THR A 153 12.22 -15.86 -21.28
C THR A 153 11.94 -16.20 -19.82
N ALA A 154 10.67 -16.34 -19.45
CA ALA A 154 10.24 -16.77 -18.11
C ALA A 154 9.00 -17.66 -18.19
N ASP A 155 8.69 -18.43 -17.15
CA ASP A 155 7.45 -19.22 -17.09
C ASP A 155 6.20 -18.35 -16.89
N ALA A 156 6.36 -17.20 -16.23
CA ALA A 156 5.29 -16.26 -15.95
C ALA A 156 5.81 -14.81 -15.97
N VAL A 157 4.90 -13.86 -16.19
CA VAL A 157 5.15 -12.42 -16.09
C VAL A 157 4.09 -11.78 -15.20
N VAL A 158 4.52 -10.88 -14.32
CA VAL A 158 3.64 -10.01 -13.54
C VAL A 158 3.74 -8.60 -14.12
N VAL A 159 2.62 -8.06 -14.62
CA VAL A 159 2.56 -6.72 -15.20
C VAL A 159 2.10 -5.73 -14.14
N ALA A 160 3.04 -5.03 -13.52
CA ALA A 160 2.79 -4.03 -12.48
C ALA A 160 3.27 -2.63 -12.91
N VAL A 161 2.97 -2.25 -14.17
CA VAL A 161 3.48 -1.04 -14.82
C VAL A 161 2.70 0.24 -14.47
N GLY A 162 1.89 0.25 -13.42
CA GLY A 162 1.17 1.45 -12.95
C GLY A 162 0.38 2.16 -14.08
N GLY A 163 0.49 3.50 -14.15
CA GLY A 163 -0.22 4.33 -15.12
C GLY A 163 0.18 4.15 -16.59
N TRP A 164 1.15 3.27 -16.88
CA TRP A 164 1.52 2.88 -18.24
C TRP A 164 0.79 1.62 -18.72
N ALA A 165 -0.06 1.03 -17.88
CA ALA A 165 -0.91 -0.07 -18.32
C ALA A 165 -1.90 0.43 -19.39
N PRO A 166 -2.16 -0.34 -20.46
CA PRO A 166 -3.23 -0.02 -21.39
C PRO A 166 -4.57 0.01 -20.64
N GLY A 167 -5.40 1.00 -20.96
CA GLY A 167 -6.77 1.12 -20.44
C GLY A 167 -7.72 0.08 -21.01
#